data_AF-A0A925LD08-F1
#
_entry.id   AF-A0A925LD08-F1
#
_cell.length_a   1.000
_cell.length_b   1.000
_cell.length_c   1.000
_cell.angle_alpha   90.00
_cell.angle_beta   90.00
_cell.angle_gamma   90.00
#
_symmetry.space_group_name_H-M   'P 1'
#
loop_
_entity.id
_entity.type
_entity.pdbx_description
1 polymer ?
#
loop_
_entity_poly.entity_id
_entity_poly.type
_entity_poly.pdbx_seq_one_letter_code
_entity_poly.pdbx_strand_id
1 'polypeptide(L)'
;MNEQSLLDLLAGTGVEAPGWYGKLPMLGDFAGRRLPQNFVDACDAWLARGVEQSRAQLGERWLDVYLTGPIWRFAWAPGVVDEKWWLGVMMPSVDKVGRYFPLLIAREAAALPATAEGLNQLQAWYGHLGASALGTLRPGATLEDFESTLARAPVASDAAYVPPA
;
A
#
# COMPACT_ATOMS: atom_id res chain seq x y z
N MET A 1 25.45 0.22 22.60
CA MET A 1 24.01 0.29 22.29
C MET A 1 23.40 1.24 23.30
N ASN A 2 22.96 2.42 22.86
CA ASN A 2 22.44 3.46 23.76
C ASN A 2 20.92 3.33 23.91
N GLU A 3 20.36 3.99 24.93
CA GLU A 3 18.93 4.01 25.22
C GLU A 3 18.11 4.54 24.03
N GLN A 4 18.67 5.48 23.26
CA GLN A 4 18.05 5.98 22.03
C GLN A 4 17.94 4.92 20.94
N SER A 5 18.97 4.08 20.71
CA SER A 5 18.91 2.94 19.79
C SER A 5 17.95 1.85 20.27
N LEU A 6 17.76 1.70 21.58
CA LEU A 6 16.75 0.78 22.13
C LEU A 6 15.35 1.35 21.93
N LEU A 7 15.17 2.65 22.09
CA LEU A 7 13.91 3.35 21.81
C LEU A 7 13.60 3.43 20.31
N ASP A 8 14.58 3.54 19.42
CA ASP A 8 14.39 3.48 17.97
C ASP A 8 14.07 2.04 17.53
N LEU A 9 14.70 1.03 18.16
CA LEU A 9 14.37 -0.39 17.96
C LEU A 9 12.97 -0.73 18.49
N LEU A 10 12.54 -0.13 19.61
CA LEU A 10 11.21 -0.30 20.18
C LEU A 10 10.14 0.58 19.50
N ALA A 11 10.51 1.76 18.97
CA ALA A 11 9.64 2.59 18.12
C ALA A 11 9.42 1.92 16.76
N GLY A 12 10.41 1.18 16.25
CA GLY A 12 10.27 0.24 15.14
C GLY A 12 9.48 -1.04 15.47
N THR A 13 9.00 -1.21 16.71
CA THR A 13 8.17 -2.36 17.14
C THR A 13 6.71 -2.00 17.44
N GLY A 14 6.31 -0.74 17.23
CA GLY A 14 4.89 -0.42 17.14
C GLY A 14 4.34 -1.04 15.86
N VAL A 15 3.40 -1.99 15.96
CA VAL A 15 2.66 -2.48 14.79
C VAL A 15 1.70 -1.38 14.35
N GLU A 16 2.23 -0.31 13.76
CA GLU A 16 1.41 0.70 13.14
C GLU A 16 0.75 0.10 11.90
N ALA A 17 -0.53 0.45 11.71
CA ALA A 17 -1.26 0.07 10.53
C ALA A 17 -0.50 0.53 9.26
N PRO A 18 -0.54 -0.23 8.16
CA PRO A 18 0.04 0.21 6.90
C PRO A 18 -0.45 1.61 6.50
N GLY A 19 0.44 2.37 5.86
CA GLY A 19 0.10 3.65 5.29
C GLY A 19 -0.69 3.50 4.00
N TRP A 20 -1.34 4.56 3.56
CA TRP A 20 -2.09 4.58 2.32
C TRP A 20 -2.15 5.98 1.71
N TYR A 21 -2.36 6.03 0.41
CA TYR A 21 -2.53 7.25 -0.37
C TYR A 21 -3.42 6.98 -1.59
N GLY A 22 -4.23 7.96 -1.97
CA GLY A 22 -4.99 7.93 -3.22
C GLY A 22 -6.42 8.43 -3.04
N LYS A 23 -7.32 7.89 -3.87
CA LYS A 23 -8.76 8.23 -3.83
C LYS A 23 -9.58 7.14 -3.19
N LEU A 24 -10.58 7.57 -2.43
CA LEU A 24 -11.49 6.72 -1.70
C LEU A 24 -12.94 7.16 -1.96
N PRO A 25 -13.91 6.24 -2.17
CA PRO A 25 -15.29 6.61 -2.53
C PRO A 25 -16.00 7.51 -1.52
N MET A 26 -15.59 7.47 -0.24
CA MET A 26 -16.18 8.29 0.82
C MET A 26 -15.54 9.69 0.97
N LEU A 27 -14.43 9.98 0.27
CA LEU A 27 -13.71 11.25 0.37
C LEU A 27 -13.81 12.04 -0.94
N GLY A 28 -13.86 13.38 -0.84
CA GLY A 28 -14.01 14.26 -2.00
C GLY A 28 -12.70 14.57 -2.73
N ASP A 29 -11.56 14.33 -2.10
CA ASP A 29 -10.23 14.62 -2.64
C ASP A 29 -9.21 13.53 -2.30
N PHE A 30 -7.98 13.70 -2.77
CA PHE A 30 -6.86 12.86 -2.35
C PHE A 30 -6.71 12.87 -0.82
N ALA A 31 -6.39 11.70 -0.28
CA ALA A 31 -6.06 11.56 1.12
C ALA A 31 -4.97 10.52 1.29
N GLY A 32 -4.29 10.58 2.43
CA GLY A 32 -3.32 9.58 2.82
C GLY A 32 -2.98 9.66 4.29
N ARG A 33 -2.41 8.58 4.82
CA ARG A 33 -1.95 8.46 6.21
C ARG A 33 -0.73 7.56 6.28
N ARG A 34 0.16 7.83 7.24
CA ARG A 34 1.32 6.99 7.61
C ARG A 34 2.24 6.63 6.44
N LEU A 35 2.34 7.52 5.45
CA LEU A 35 3.32 7.45 4.39
C LEU A 35 4.20 8.71 4.43
N PRO A 36 5.52 8.57 4.29
CA PRO A 36 6.40 9.72 4.22
C PRO A 36 6.17 10.47 2.90
N GLN A 37 6.33 11.79 2.92
CA GLN A 37 5.95 12.65 1.79
C GLN A 37 6.73 12.32 0.51
N ASN A 38 8.02 11.97 0.61
CA ASN A 38 8.85 11.57 -0.53
C ASN A 38 8.26 10.34 -1.26
N PHE A 39 7.72 9.38 -0.50
CA PHE A 39 7.07 8.22 -1.07
C PHE A 39 5.77 8.58 -1.77
N VAL A 40 4.96 9.44 -1.13
CA VAL A 40 3.70 9.93 -1.70
C VAL A 40 3.95 10.67 -3.02
N ASP A 41 4.92 11.59 -3.06
CA ASP A 41 5.23 12.38 -4.25
C ASP A 41 5.69 11.51 -5.43
N ALA A 42 6.58 10.53 -5.15
CA ALA A 42 7.05 9.59 -6.16
C ALA A 42 5.92 8.71 -6.71
N CYS A 43 5.07 8.20 -5.82
CA CYS A 43 3.92 7.38 -6.19
C CYS A 43 2.88 8.18 -6.98
N ASP A 44 2.51 9.37 -6.51
CA ASP A 44 1.53 10.21 -7.18
C ASP A 44 1.97 10.55 -8.60
N ALA A 45 3.22 11.01 -8.76
CA ALA A 45 3.75 11.35 -10.07
C ALA A 45 3.78 10.14 -11.02
N TRP A 46 4.13 8.95 -10.54
CA TRP A 46 4.12 7.73 -11.33
C TRP A 46 2.70 7.28 -11.69
N LEU A 47 1.78 7.25 -10.73
CA LEU A 47 0.38 6.85 -10.92
C LEU A 47 -0.37 7.82 -11.83
N ALA A 48 -0.18 9.13 -11.67
CA ALA A 48 -0.79 10.15 -12.51
C ALA A 48 -0.40 9.96 -13.98
N ARG A 49 0.91 9.79 -14.25
CA ARG A 49 1.40 9.46 -15.61
C ARG A 49 0.84 8.14 -16.12
N GLY A 50 0.77 7.11 -15.28
CA GLY A 50 0.22 5.81 -15.66
C GLY A 50 -1.27 5.88 -16.03
N VAL A 51 -2.07 6.61 -15.26
CA VAL A 51 -3.49 6.85 -15.54
C VAL A 51 -3.66 7.65 -16.83
N GLU A 52 -2.89 8.72 -17.01
CA GLU A 52 -2.93 9.54 -18.23
C GLU A 52 -2.56 8.74 -19.49
N GLN A 53 -1.43 8.00 -19.43
CA GLN A 53 -0.96 7.21 -20.56
C GLN A 53 -1.91 6.05 -20.89
N SER A 54 -2.43 5.35 -19.87
CA SER A 54 -3.40 4.28 -20.10
C SER A 54 -4.70 4.82 -20.70
N ARG A 55 -5.17 6.01 -20.29
CA ARG A 55 -6.32 6.68 -20.93
C ARG A 55 -6.06 6.94 -22.40
N ALA A 56 -4.91 7.52 -22.73
CA ALA A 56 -4.53 7.82 -24.10
C ALA A 56 -4.45 6.55 -24.97
N GLN A 57 -3.91 5.45 -24.44
CA GLN A 57 -3.73 4.20 -25.17
C GLN A 57 -5.03 3.39 -25.35
N LEU A 58 -5.88 3.36 -24.32
CA LEU A 58 -7.08 2.53 -24.31
C LEU A 58 -8.33 3.24 -24.87
N GLY A 59 -8.32 4.58 -24.90
CA GLY A 59 -9.41 5.39 -25.42
C GLY A 59 -10.73 5.10 -24.70
N GLU A 60 -11.80 4.87 -25.46
CA GLU A 60 -13.14 4.59 -24.93
C GLU A 60 -13.19 3.35 -24.02
N ARG A 61 -12.29 2.37 -24.25
CA ARG A 61 -12.21 1.14 -23.43
C ARG A 61 -11.55 1.38 -22.06
N TRP A 62 -10.95 2.55 -21.84
CA TRP A 62 -10.16 2.80 -20.63
C TRP A 62 -10.97 2.60 -19.37
N LEU A 63 -12.21 3.10 -19.34
CA LEU A 63 -13.02 3.06 -18.12
C LEU A 63 -13.37 1.61 -17.73
N ASP A 64 -13.80 0.80 -18.69
CA ASP A 64 -14.12 -0.61 -18.45
C ASP A 64 -12.89 -1.39 -17.98
N VAL A 65 -11.74 -1.17 -18.60
CA VAL A 65 -10.47 -1.81 -18.22
C VAL A 65 -10.01 -1.36 -16.84
N TYR A 66 -10.13 -0.07 -16.52
CA TYR A 66 -9.75 0.46 -15.21
C TYR A 66 -10.65 -0.09 -14.09
N LEU A 67 -11.97 -0.06 -14.29
CA LEU A 67 -12.95 -0.52 -13.28
C LEU A 67 -12.89 -2.04 -13.03
N THR A 68 -12.44 -2.82 -14.01
CA THR A 68 -12.26 -4.27 -13.89
C THR A 68 -10.80 -4.66 -13.64
N GLY A 69 -9.92 -3.68 -13.45
CA GLY A 69 -8.51 -3.91 -13.17
C GLY A 69 -8.33 -4.67 -11.85
N PRO A 70 -7.35 -5.58 -11.76
CA PRO A 70 -7.13 -6.37 -10.55
C PRO A 70 -6.51 -5.51 -9.44
N ILE A 71 -6.58 -6.03 -8.22
CA ILE A 71 -5.72 -5.55 -7.12
C ILE A 71 -4.32 -6.10 -7.35
N TRP A 72 -3.35 -5.20 -7.52
CA TRP A 72 -1.95 -5.56 -7.71
C TRP A 72 -1.24 -5.59 -6.37
N ARG A 73 -0.52 -6.70 -6.09
CA ARG A 73 0.45 -6.77 -5.01
C ARG A 73 1.80 -6.33 -5.55
N PHE A 74 2.55 -5.53 -4.80
CA PHE A 74 3.88 -5.08 -5.22
C PHE A 74 4.91 -5.23 -4.11
N ALA A 75 6.15 -5.45 -4.53
CA ALA A 75 7.34 -5.30 -3.74
C ALA A 75 8.36 -4.49 -4.55
N TRP A 76 8.59 -3.24 -4.17
CA TRP A 76 9.55 -2.36 -4.81
C TRP A 76 10.86 -2.40 -4.05
N ALA A 77 11.95 -2.64 -4.78
CA ALA A 77 13.29 -2.73 -4.24
C ALA A 77 13.83 -1.34 -3.84
N PRO A 78 14.85 -1.30 -2.97
CA PRO A 78 15.67 -0.11 -2.78
C PRO A 78 16.14 0.49 -4.11
N GLY A 79 16.11 1.82 -4.20
CA GLY A 79 16.42 2.60 -5.39
C GLY A 79 15.24 2.89 -6.31
N VAL A 80 14.05 2.30 -6.07
CA VAL A 80 12.84 2.61 -6.87
C VAL A 80 12.20 3.92 -6.41
N VAL A 81 12.02 4.10 -5.11
CA VAL A 81 11.45 5.32 -4.51
C VAL A 81 12.49 5.97 -3.59
N ASP A 82 13.06 5.18 -2.70
CA ASP A 82 14.16 5.52 -1.80
C ASP A 82 14.98 4.25 -1.53
N GLU A 83 15.87 4.28 -0.53
CA GLU A 83 16.76 3.16 -0.19
C GLU A 83 16.07 2.02 0.61
N LYS A 84 14.74 2.01 0.72
CA LYS A 84 13.98 1.00 1.47
C LYS A 84 13.22 0.05 0.52
N TRP A 85 12.83 -1.11 1.04
CA TRP A 85 11.80 -1.91 0.39
C TRP A 85 10.43 -1.29 0.67
N TRP A 86 9.57 -1.28 -0.34
CA TRP A 86 8.16 -0.91 -0.21
C TRP A 86 7.27 -2.06 -0.64
N LEU A 87 6.44 -2.54 0.28
CA LEU A 87 5.51 -3.63 0.05
C LEU A 87 4.09 -3.09 0.13
N GLY A 88 3.18 -3.60 -0.71
CA GLY A 88 1.81 -3.12 -0.64
C GLY A 88 0.86 -3.65 -1.69
N VAL A 89 -0.32 -3.03 -1.73
CA VAL A 89 -1.33 -3.27 -2.76
C VAL A 89 -1.74 -1.98 -3.44
N MET A 90 -2.11 -2.08 -4.71
CA MET A 90 -2.70 -1.01 -5.50
C MET A 90 -4.02 -1.49 -6.08
N MET A 91 -5.08 -0.69 -5.95
CA MET A 91 -6.42 -1.00 -6.43
C MET A 91 -6.95 0.17 -7.27
N PRO A 92 -7.58 -0.08 -8.44
CA PRO A 92 -8.37 0.94 -9.12
C PRO A 92 -9.44 1.51 -8.18
N SER A 93 -9.46 2.83 -8.03
CA SER A 93 -10.38 3.52 -7.13
C SER A 93 -10.93 4.81 -7.73
N VAL A 94 -11.83 5.44 -7.00
CA VAL A 94 -12.56 6.66 -7.38
C VAL A 94 -12.85 7.47 -6.13
N ASP A 95 -12.91 8.80 -6.25
CA ASP A 95 -13.40 9.65 -5.17
C ASP A 95 -14.92 9.82 -5.20
N LYS A 96 -15.46 10.48 -4.17
CA LYS A 96 -16.89 10.75 -3.99
C LYS A 96 -17.54 11.51 -5.15
N VAL A 97 -16.76 12.26 -5.94
CA VAL A 97 -17.25 13.06 -7.07
C VAL A 97 -17.00 12.40 -8.43
N GLY A 98 -16.48 11.17 -8.46
CA GLY A 98 -16.33 10.37 -9.69
C GLY A 98 -14.99 10.54 -10.42
N ARG A 99 -13.98 11.14 -9.79
CA ARG A 99 -12.63 11.27 -10.39
C ARG A 99 -11.82 10.02 -10.07
N TYR A 100 -11.39 9.30 -11.10
CA TYR A 100 -10.67 8.03 -10.98
C TYR A 100 -9.19 8.23 -10.70
N PHE A 101 -8.70 7.60 -9.64
CA PHE A 101 -7.28 7.47 -9.32
C PHE A 101 -7.08 6.28 -8.38
N PRO A 102 -5.99 5.50 -8.49
CA PRO A 102 -5.79 4.31 -7.66
C PRO A 102 -5.73 4.60 -6.15
N LEU A 103 -6.12 3.63 -5.34
CA LEU A 103 -5.76 3.55 -3.93
C LEU A 103 -4.49 2.71 -3.81
N LEU A 104 -3.49 3.23 -3.09
CA LEU A 104 -2.26 2.53 -2.76
C LEU A 104 -2.17 2.37 -1.25
N ILE A 105 -1.86 1.16 -0.78
CA ILE A 105 -1.65 0.83 0.64
C ILE A 105 -0.26 0.21 0.73
N ALA A 106 0.61 0.75 1.57
CA ALA A 106 2.00 0.33 1.64
C ALA A 106 2.61 0.36 3.04
N ARG A 107 3.70 -0.38 3.17
CA ARG A 107 4.56 -0.46 4.34
C ARG A 107 6.02 -0.48 3.85
N GLU A 108 6.88 0.24 4.55
CA GLU A 108 8.33 0.06 4.39
C GLU A 108 8.79 -1.24 5.05
N ALA A 109 9.77 -1.91 4.45
CA ALA A 109 10.39 -3.11 5.01
C ALA A 109 11.92 -2.99 4.92
N ALA A 110 12.63 -3.56 5.89
CA ALA A 110 14.08 -3.64 5.85
C ALA A 110 14.57 -4.70 4.85
N ALA A 111 13.82 -5.79 4.71
CA ALA A 111 14.13 -6.90 3.81
C ALA A 111 12.86 -7.66 3.44
N LEU A 112 12.97 -8.51 2.40
CA LEU A 112 11.94 -9.51 2.11
C LEU A 112 12.12 -10.74 3.02
N PRO A 113 11.02 -11.41 3.44
CA PRO A 113 11.11 -12.66 4.16
C PRO A 113 11.78 -13.74 3.32
N ALA A 114 12.64 -14.54 3.94
CA ALA A 114 13.35 -15.63 3.26
C ALA A 114 13.01 -17.03 3.79
N THR A 115 12.16 -17.12 4.81
CA THR A 115 11.64 -18.40 5.30
C THR A 115 10.26 -18.68 4.71
N ALA A 116 9.88 -19.95 4.58
CA ALA A 116 8.55 -20.33 4.13
C ALA A 116 7.44 -19.73 5.04
N GLU A 117 7.68 -19.72 6.35
CA GLU A 117 6.77 -19.11 7.32
C GLU A 117 6.63 -17.60 7.10
N GLY A 118 7.74 -16.88 6.92
CA GLY A 118 7.71 -15.45 6.63
C GLY A 118 7.01 -15.12 5.31
N LEU A 119 7.20 -15.96 4.27
CA LEU A 119 6.47 -15.82 3.01
C LEU A 119 4.97 -16.08 3.17
N ASN A 120 4.56 -17.06 3.97
CA ASN A 120 3.14 -17.32 4.27
C ASN A 120 2.50 -16.13 5.01
N GLN A 121 3.21 -15.56 5.99
CA GLN A 121 2.75 -14.36 6.70
C GLN A 121 2.63 -13.16 5.77
N LEU A 122 3.59 -12.97 4.86
CA LEU A 122 3.52 -11.92 3.84
C LEU A 122 2.34 -12.12 2.88
N GLN A 123 2.05 -13.36 2.47
CA GLN A 123 0.88 -13.67 1.65
C GLN A 123 -0.43 -13.37 2.37
N ALA A 124 -0.54 -13.74 3.66
CA ALA A 124 -1.70 -13.43 4.49
C ALA A 124 -1.88 -11.91 4.64
N TRP A 125 -0.78 -11.18 4.85
CA TRP A 125 -0.77 -9.72 4.90
C TRP A 125 -1.25 -9.08 3.60
N TYR A 126 -0.75 -9.50 2.44
CA TYR A 126 -1.26 -9.01 1.15
C TYR A 126 -2.73 -9.33 0.94
N GLY A 127 -3.19 -10.51 1.35
CA GLY A 127 -4.61 -10.88 1.33
C GLY A 127 -5.45 -9.93 2.16
N HIS A 128 -5.00 -9.62 3.37
CA HIS A 128 -5.66 -8.67 4.27
C HIS A 128 -5.70 -7.24 3.69
N LEU A 129 -4.60 -6.76 3.10
CA LEU A 129 -4.60 -5.44 2.47
C LEU A 129 -5.53 -5.35 1.27
N GLY A 130 -5.54 -6.38 0.42
CA GLY A 130 -6.45 -6.45 -0.72
C GLY A 130 -7.91 -6.44 -0.27
N ALA A 131 -8.26 -7.20 0.76
CA ALA A 131 -9.60 -7.19 1.34
C ALA A 131 -9.95 -5.84 1.98
N SER A 132 -8.99 -5.18 2.62
CA SER A 132 -9.15 -3.84 3.21
C SER A 132 -9.43 -2.80 2.13
N ALA A 133 -8.64 -2.80 1.04
CA ALA A 133 -8.84 -1.93 -0.12
C ALA A 133 -10.23 -2.15 -0.73
N LEU A 134 -10.59 -3.39 -1.02
CA LEU A 134 -11.90 -3.74 -1.59
C LEU A 134 -13.06 -3.32 -0.67
N GLY A 135 -12.84 -3.41 0.64
CA GLY A 135 -13.79 -2.99 1.66
C GLY A 135 -14.21 -1.52 1.55
N THR A 136 -13.38 -0.65 0.96
CA THR A 136 -13.67 0.77 0.73
C THR A 136 -14.71 1.02 -0.36
N LEU A 137 -14.92 0.05 -1.26
CA LEU A 137 -15.89 0.13 -2.35
C LEU A 137 -17.30 -0.28 -1.93
N ARG A 138 -17.46 -0.83 -0.72
CA ARG A 138 -18.78 -1.25 -0.22
C ARG A 138 -19.69 -0.04 -0.02
N PRO A 139 -20.98 -0.11 -0.40
CA PRO A 139 -21.95 0.93 -0.08
C PRO A 139 -21.95 1.21 1.43
N GLY A 140 -21.81 2.48 1.81
CA GLY A 140 -21.78 2.92 3.21
C GLY A 140 -20.45 2.70 3.94
N ALA A 141 -19.39 2.24 3.27
CA ALA A 141 -18.07 2.14 3.89
C ALA A 141 -17.60 3.50 4.42
N THR A 142 -17.06 3.50 5.64
CA THR A 142 -16.51 4.71 6.26
C THR A 142 -14.98 4.67 6.28
N LEU A 143 -14.36 5.85 6.48
CA LEU A 143 -12.92 5.93 6.68
C LEU A 143 -12.49 5.21 7.97
N GLU A 144 -13.34 5.24 9.01
CA GLU A 144 -13.10 4.56 10.28
C GLU A 144 -13.08 3.03 10.12
N ASP A 145 -14.02 2.47 9.34
CA ASP A 145 -14.05 1.02 9.05
C ASP A 145 -12.79 0.57 8.31
N PHE A 146 -12.36 1.37 7.33
CA PHE A 146 -11.15 1.12 6.56
C PHE A 146 -9.91 1.13 7.46
N GLU A 147 -9.73 2.17 8.26
CA GLU A 147 -8.61 2.31 9.19
C GLU A 147 -8.61 1.21 10.27
N SER A 148 -9.78 0.88 10.82
CA SER A 148 -9.94 -0.19 11.81
C SER A 148 -9.65 -1.57 11.22
N THR A 149 -9.91 -1.77 9.93
CA THR A 149 -9.54 -3.01 9.24
C THR A 149 -8.04 -3.04 8.96
N LEU A 150 -7.44 -1.95 8.48
CA LEU A 150 -5.99 -1.85 8.26
C LEU A 150 -5.18 -2.07 9.54
N ALA A 151 -5.64 -1.55 10.68
CA ALA A 151 -4.98 -1.74 11.97
C ALA A 151 -4.92 -3.20 12.44
N ARG A 152 -5.75 -4.07 11.87
CA ARG A 152 -5.76 -5.53 12.15
C ARG A 152 -4.91 -6.35 11.17
N ALA A 153 -4.11 -5.69 10.33
CA ALA A 153 -3.24 -6.39 9.41
C ALA A 153 -2.29 -7.33 10.17
N PRO A 154 -2.11 -8.59 9.71
CA PRO A 154 -1.19 -9.50 10.39
C PRO A 154 0.24 -8.97 10.30
N VAL A 155 1.04 -9.19 11.34
CA VAL A 155 2.47 -8.85 11.30
C VAL A 155 3.12 -9.75 10.25
N ALA A 156 3.72 -9.15 9.21
CA ALA A 156 4.64 -9.91 8.38
C ALA A 156 6.01 -9.81 9.05
N SER A 157 6.65 -10.95 9.30
CA SER A 157 8.00 -10.94 9.83
C SER A 157 8.99 -10.36 8.81
N ASP A 158 9.70 -9.30 9.18
CA ASP A 158 10.82 -8.73 8.43
C ASP A 158 12.13 -9.51 8.66
N ALA A 159 12.06 -10.75 9.14
CA ALA A 159 13.25 -11.55 9.45
C ALA A 159 14.13 -11.69 8.20
N ALA A 160 15.24 -10.94 8.22
CA ALA A 160 16.23 -10.94 7.17
C ALA A 160 16.85 -12.34 7.03
N TYR A 161 17.05 -12.75 5.78
CA TYR A 161 17.90 -13.89 5.47
C TYR A 161 19.32 -13.64 5.97
N VAL A 162 19.83 -14.48 6.87
CA VAL A 162 21.26 -14.61 7.09
C VAL A 162 21.71 -15.84 6.31
N PRO A 163 22.44 -15.69 5.18
CA PRO A 163 22.99 -16.84 4.48
C PRO A 163 23.89 -17.66 5.42
N PRO A 164 23.87 -19.01 5.33
CA PRO A 164 24.88 -19.82 6.02
C PRO A 164 26.27 -19.47 5.48
N ALA A 165 27.24 -19.42 6.39
CA ALA A 165 28.65 -19.17 6.10
C ALA A 165 29.28 -20.29 5.24
#